data_AF-A0A137PIC9-F1
#
_entry.id   AF-A0A137PIC9-F1
#
_cell.length_a   1.000
_cell.length_b   1.000
_cell.length_c   1.000
_cell.angle_alpha   90.00
_cell.angle_beta   90.00
_cell.angle_gamma   90.00
#
_symmetry.space_group_name_H-M   'P 1'
#
loop_
_entity.id
_entity.type
_entity.pdbx_description
1 polymer ?
#
loop_
_entity_poly.entity_id
_entity_poly.type
_entity_poly.pdbx_seq_one_letter_code
_entity_poly.pdbx_strand_id
1 'polypeptide(L)'
;MTNKDSNIKSELLSLYKNGKSESEAHEEISKTHTSYKITLSVVNKWFEIFKSKASTSNDYKVTSSKKKFTDESLINLINDNPKLNMEELERLAGFPKGTILARLRRINTSEVRANYCNKSTQKFTDEYLIDLVSKNPTLSMRELSRIAGTSATTISNRIKQINRNGERVKYVNKPFKPDRVESWTANPKLADEYLINLINNNPDLNMDDELQKKDIKKFTDEFLIDLINESPDLNQEELATLTDTHMNTISRRINKISSRGENTNYVRKCYMHKFTDEFLIDLINQNPDLSMTGLAKLAGVSASTISRRIKEIINSGVKVNYINKTTQKDRIESSEKSKPKVYLTDEYLINLINENPDLNMTELAKIAGTSQPTISSRIKNINRDGERVKYVKKLPNCKFKM
;
A
#
# COMPACT_ATOMS: atom_id res chain seq x y z
N MET A 1 22.63 19.16 37.25
CA MET A 1 21.19 18.81 37.18
C MET A 1 21.03 17.45 37.83
N THR A 2 20.32 17.42 38.96
CA THR A 2 20.47 16.39 40.00
C THR A 2 19.32 15.40 39.93
N ASN A 3 19.60 14.14 39.60
CA ASN A 3 18.84 12.90 39.85
C ASN A 3 17.33 12.82 39.48
N LYS A 4 16.63 13.94 39.23
CA LYS A 4 15.18 14.05 39.09
C LYS A 4 14.71 13.76 37.67
N ASP A 5 15.46 14.16 36.65
CA ASP A 5 15.15 13.83 35.25
C ASP A 5 15.30 12.34 34.94
N SER A 6 16.19 11.65 35.67
CA SER A 6 16.33 10.19 35.63
C SER A 6 15.04 9.49 36.09
N ASN A 7 14.34 10.09 37.06
CA ASN A 7 13.15 9.52 37.67
C ASN A 7 11.93 9.56 36.73
N ILE A 8 11.71 10.67 36.01
CA ILE A 8 10.59 10.77 35.06
C ILE A 8 10.78 9.77 33.89
N LYS A 9 12.01 9.62 33.40
CA LYS A 9 12.33 8.69 32.31
C LYS A 9 12.10 7.23 32.72
N SER A 10 12.52 6.84 33.92
CA SER A 10 12.33 5.47 34.42
C SER A 10 10.86 5.15 34.66
N GLU A 11 10.08 6.12 35.15
CA GLU A 11 8.64 5.98 35.35
C GLU A 11 7.88 5.88 34.02
N LEU A 12 8.19 6.74 33.05
CA LEU A 12 7.64 6.64 31.68
C LEU A 12 7.98 5.30 31.02
N LEU A 13 9.19 4.78 31.22
CA LEU A 13 9.58 3.47 30.72
C LEU A 13 8.79 2.34 31.41
N SER A 14 8.53 2.46 32.71
CA SER A 14 7.69 1.52 33.46
C SER A 14 6.26 1.49 32.93
N LEU A 15 5.66 2.67 32.73
CA LEU A 15 4.31 2.81 32.15
C LEU A 15 4.23 2.23 30.74
N TYR A 16 5.24 2.48 29.90
CA TYR A 16 5.36 1.89 28.58
C TYR A 16 5.45 0.35 28.64
N LYS A 17 6.29 -0.21 29.53
CA LYS A 17 6.42 -1.65 29.73
C LYS A 17 5.11 -2.30 30.21
N ASN A 18 4.31 -1.55 30.97
CA ASN A 18 2.98 -1.97 31.43
C ASN A 18 1.90 -1.85 30.34
N GLY A 19 2.25 -1.43 29.12
CA GLY A 19 1.33 -1.36 27.98
C GLY A 19 0.35 -0.19 28.03
N LYS A 20 0.60 0.82 28.86
CA LYS A 20 -0.17 2.08 28.87
C LYS A 20 0.01 2.81 27.54
N SER A 21 -1.02 3.52 27.10
CA SER A 21 -0.93 4.47 25.98
C SER A 21 -0.22 5.76 26.42
N GLU A 22 0.22 6.56 25.45
CA GLU A 22 0.87 7.84 25.70
C GLU A 22 -0.03 8.80 26.49
N SER A 23 -1.34 8.77 26.23
CA SER A 23 -2.31 9.64 26.92
C SER A 23 -2.54 9.21 28.36
N GLU A 24 -2.67 7.90 28.62
CA GLU A 24 -2.77 7.36 29.98
C GLU A 24 -1.51 7.64 30.79
N ALA A 25 -0.33 7.46 30.18
CA ALA A 25 0.94 7.74 30.83
C ALA A 25 1.10 9.24 31.14
N HIS A 26 0.64 10.12 30.25
CA HIS A 26 0.62 11.56 30.50
C HIS A 26 -0.29 11.94 31.67
N GLU A 27 -1.48 11.35 31.74
CA GLU A 27 -2.41 11.60 32.84
C GLU A 27 -1.84 11.12 34.18
N GLU A 28 -1.21 9.95 34.21
CA GLU A 28 -0.62 9.34 35.41
C GLU A 28 0.59 10.14 35.91
N ILE A 29 1.51 10.49 35.02
CA ILE A 29 2.68 11.32 35.34
C ILE A 29 2.25 12.71 35.79
N SER A 30 1.20 13.29 35.21
CA SER A 30 0.70 14.62 35.61
C SER A 30 0.14 14.63 37.04
N LYS A 31 -0.33 13.48 37.55
CA LYS A 31 -0.79 13.31 38.94
C LYS A 31 0.38 13.18 39.91
N THR A 32 1.42 12.41 39.55
CA THR A 32 2.56 12.15 40.44
C THR A 32 3.59 13.27 40.44
N HIS A 33 3.70 14.03 39.35
CA HIS A 33 4.71 15.06 39.13
C HIS A 33 4.11 16.46 38.94
N THR A 34 3.22 16.89 39.83
CA THR A 34 2.50 18.18 39.74
C THR A 34 3.41 19.41 39.65
N SER A 35 4.63 19.32 40.18
CA SER A 35 5.63 20.40 40.08
C SER A 35 6.22 20.57 38.68
N TYR A 36 6.04 19.58 37.79
CA TYR A 36 6.58 19.59 36.43
C TYR A 36 5.45 19.70 35.42
N LYS A 37 5.53 20.70 34.55
CA LYS A 37 4.58 20.85 33.44
C LYS A 37 4.97 19.91 32.29
N ILE A 38 4.89 18.61 32.53
CA ILE A 38 5.15 17.57 31.52
C ILE A 38 3.99 17.60 30.53
N THR A 39 4.30 17.92 29.27
CA THR A 39 3.30 17.97 28.21
C THR A 39 3.15 16.61 27.55
N LEU A 40 1.98 16.33 26.98
CA LEU A 40 1.71 15.10 26.22
C LEU A 40 2.73 14.88 25.08
N SER A 41 3.21 15.96 24.47
CA SER A 41 4.29 15.96 23.47
C SER A 41 5.57 15.30 23.98
N VAL A 42 5.99 15.60 25.22
CA VAL A 42 7.19 15.03 25.83
C VAL A 42 7.01 13.53 26.06
N VAL A 43 5.83 13.11 26.52
CA VAL A 43 5.48 11.70 26.72
C VAL A 43 5.52 10.95 25.40
N ASN A 44 4.89 11.48 24.35
CA ASN A 44 4.91 10.91 23.00
C ASN A 44 6.35 10.70 22.50
N LYS A 45 7.21 11.70 22.69
CA LYS A 45 8.61 11.63 22.24
C LYS A 45 9.38 10.50 22.94
N TRP A 46 9.19 10.32 24.25
CA TRP A 46 9.80 9.21 24.98
C TRP A 46 9.26 7.85 24.53
N PHE A 47 7.95 7.75 24.31
CA PHE A 47 7.33 6.52 23.81
C PHE A 47 7.85 6.12 22.43
N GLU A 48 8.04 7.08 21.51
CA GLU A 48 8.68 6.81 20.21
C GLU A 48 10.12 6.30 20.36
N ILE A 49 10.90 6.86 21.29
CA ILE A 49 12.26 6.37 21.61
C ILE A 49 12.21 4.93 22.17
N PHE A 50 11.23 4.62 23.02
CA PHE A 50 11.08 3.27 23.56
C PHE A 50 10.66 2.26 22.49
N LYS A 51 9.74 2.63 21.59
CA LYS A 51 9.35 1.81 20.43
C LYS A 51 10.53 1.54 19.50
N SER A 52 11.33 2.56 19.20
CA SER A 52 12.49 2.40 18.31
C SER A 52 13.55 1.48 18.92
N LYS A 53 13.84 1.62 20.22
CA LYS A 53 14.81 0.75 20.92
C LYS A 53 14.30 -0.69 21.08
N ALA A 54 13.01 -0.88 21.32
CA ALA A 54 12.40 -2.22 21.37
C ALA A 54 12.41 -2.92 19.99
N SER A 55 12.53 -2.17 18.89
CA SER A 55 12.59 -2.74 17.54
C SER A 55 13.99 -3.24 17.16
N THR A 56 15.05 -2.70 17.78
CA THR A 56 16.45 -3.05 17.47
C THR A 56 17.03 -4.09 18.42
N SER A 57 16.57 -4.12 19.67
CA SER A 57 17.00 -5.11 20.66
C SER A 57 16.05 -6.32 20.63
N ASN A 58 16.55 -7.46 20.14
CA ASN A 58 15.86 -8.76 20.21
C ASN A 58 15.52 -9.21 21.65
N ASP A 59 16.04 -8.52 22.67
CA ASP A 59 15.88 -8.89 24.09
C ASP A 59 14.62 -8.34 24.74
N TYR A 60 13.95 -7.36 24.13
CA TYR A 60 12.67 -6.87 24.61
C TYR A 60 11.53 -7.48 23.79
N LYS A 61 11.26 -8.77 24.02
CA LYS A 61 9.89 -9.29 23.85
C LYS A 61 9.01 -8.58 24.88
N VAL A 62 8.64 -7.32 24.60
CA VAL A 62 7.56 -6.64 25.29
C VAL A 62 6.37 -7.57 25.13
N THR A 63 6.00 -8.23 26.22
CA THR A 63 4.77 -9.01 26.37
C THR A 63 3.57 -8.08 26.42
N SER A 64 3.56 -7.01 25.62
CA SER A 64 2.31 -6.45 25.14
C SER A 64 1.75 -7.56 24.27
N SER A 65 0.90 -8.38 24.89
CA SER A 65 0.10 -9.36 24.19
C SER A 65 -0.49 -8.62 23.00
N LYS A 66 0.08 -8.83 21.80
CA LYS A 66 -0.27 -8.07 20.59
C LYS A 66 -1.77 -8.04 20.59
N LYS A 67 -2.37 -6.86 20.88
CA LYS A 67 -3.81 -6.75 21.16
C LYS A 67 -4.46 -7.43 19.99
N LYS A 68 -5.03 -8.62 20.23
CA LYS A 68 -5.51 -9.45 19.14
C LYS A 68 -6.58 -8.60 18.49
N PHE A 69 -6.32 -8.16 17.26
CA PHE A 69 -7.37 -7.58 16.46
C PHE A 69 -8.35 -8.75 16.31
N THR A 70 -9.52 -8.66 16.93
CA THR A 70 -10.59 -9.66 16.81
C THR A 70 -11.75 -9.06 16.02
N ASP A 71 -12.60 -9.90 15.44
CA ASP A 71 -13.73 -9.43 14.65
C ASP A 71 -14.70 -8.66 15.56
N GLU A 72 -14.89 -9.15 16.79
CA GLU A 72 -15.66 -8.52 17.86
C GLU A 72 -15.14 -7.13 18.21
N SER A 73 -13.81 -6.97 18.33
CA SER A 73 -13.22 -5.66 18.66
C SER A 73 -13.49 -4.62 17.57
N LEU A 74 -13.49 -5.03 16.30
CA LEU A 74 -13.76 -4.14 15.17
C LEU A 74 -15.26 -3.84 15.03
N ILE A 75 -16.13 -4.83 15.27
CA ILE A 75 -17.59 -4.65 15.28
C ILE A 75 -17.99 -3.66 16.38
N ASN A 76 -17.49 -3.84 17.61
CA ASN A 76 -17.78 -2.93 18.71
C ASN A 76 -17.31 -1.51 18.40
N LEU A 77 -16.07 -1.34 17.92
CA LEU A 77 -15.53 -0.03 17.55
C LEU A 77 -16.42 0.71 16.53
N ILE A 78 -16.99 -0.02 15.57
CA ILE A 78 -17.86 0.54 14.53
C ILE A 78 -19.25 0.85 15.07
N ASN A 79 -19.82 -0.03 15.90
CA ASN A 79 -21.12 0.16 16.52
C ASN A 79 -21.11 1.34 17.49
N ASP A 80 -20.03 1.49 18.26
CA ASP A 80 -19.83 2.59 19.21
C ASP A 80 -19.59 3.92 18.47
N ASN A 81 -19.08 3.87 17.23
CA ASN A 81 -18.72 5.06 16.47
C ASN A 81 -19.22 5.00 15.03
N PRO A 82 -20.56 5.00 14.82
CA PRO A 82 -21.17 4.76 13.52
C PRO A 82 -20.96 5.90 12.54
N LYS A 83 -20.23 6.98 12.88
CA LYS A 83 -19.86 8.10 12.00
C LYS A 83 -18.42 8.07 11.50
N LEU A 84 -17.56 7.22 12.05
CA LEU A 84 -16.14 7.19 11.65
C LEU A 84 -15.93 6.82 10.19
N ASN A 85 -15.01 7.53 9.56
CA ASN A 85 -14.44 7.14 8.29
C ASN A 85 -13.29 6.13 8.48
N MET A 86 -12.75 5.61 7.38
CA MET A 86 -11.73 4.56 7.42
C MET A 86 -10.38 5.01 8.02
N GLU A 87 -10.03 6.29 7.88
CA GLU A 87 -8.78 6.85 8.42
C GLU A 87 -8.87 7.03 9.94
N GLU A 88 -10.03 7.45 10.43
CA GLU A 88 -10.28 7.53 11.87
C GLU A 88 -10.33 6.14 12.50
N LEU A 89 -10.93 5.16 11.81
CA LEU A 89 -10.88 3.75 12.23
C LEU A 89 -9.45 3.21 12.27
N GLU A 90 -8.60 3.53 11.30
CA GLU A 90 -7.17 3.17 11.30
C GLU A 90 -6.46 3.74 12.53
N ARG A 91 -6.70 5.02 12.84
CA ARG A 91 -6.12 5.68 14.00
C ARG A 91 -6.59 5.07 15.33
N LEU A 92 -7.89 4.78 15.47
CA LEU A 92 -8.44 4.22 16.71
C LEU A 92 -8.11 2.75 16.90
N ALA A 93 -8.12 1.97 15.82
CA ALA A 93 -7.82 0.55 15.90
C ALA A 93 -6.31 0.28 16.01
N GLY A 94 -5.47 1.20 15.53
CA GLY A 94 -4.02 1.01 15.48
C GLY A 94 -3.59 0.01 14.41
N PHE A 95 -4.41 -0.19 13.38
CA PHE A 95 -4.15 -1.14 12.29
C PHE A 95 -4.22 -0.45 10.93
N PRO A 96 -3.35 -0.83 9.97
CA PRO A 96 -3.38 -0.25 8.63
C PRO A 96 -4.76 -0.36 7.97
N LYS A 97 -5.16 0.68 7.24
CA LYS A 97 -6.43 0.75 6.49
C LYS A 97 -6.74 -0.53 5.69
N GLY A 98 -5.74 -1.09 5.01
CA GLY A 98 -5.89 -2.32 4.22
C GLY A 98 -6.29 -3.53 5.06
N THR A 99 -5.72 -3.67 6.27
CA THR A 99 -6.02 -4.75 7.22
C THR A 99 -7.46 -4.65 7.72
N ILE A 100 -7.89 -3.45 8.10
CA ILE A 100 -9.27 -3.18 8.53
C ILE A 100 -10.26 -3.50 7.41
N LEU A 101 -9.99 -3.06 6.18
CA LEU A 101 -10.81 -3.33 5.00
C LEU A 101 -10.93 -4.82 4.67
N ALA A 102 -9.80 -5.54 4.67
CA ALA A 102 -9.81 -6.99 4.41
C ALA A 102 -10.65 -7.73 5.44
N ARG A 103 -10.58 -7.29 6.71
CA ARG A 103 -11.33 -7.89 7.80
C ARG A 103 -12.82 -7.56 7.75
N LEU A 104 -13.19 -6.32 7.48
CA LEU A 104 -14.59 -5.94 7.26
C LEU A 104 -15.25 -6.74 6.14
N ARG A 105 -14.52 -7.01 5.06
CA ARG A 105 -15.02 -7.88 3.98
C ARG A 105 -15.33 -9.29 4.48
N ARG A 106 -14.44 -9.87 5.29
CA ARG A 106 -14.63 -11.20 5.90
C ARG A 106 -15.83 -11.22 6.85
N ILE A 107 -15.95 -10.22 7.72
CA ILE A 107 -17.07 -10.10 8.66
C ILE A 107 -18.38 -9.99 7.87
N ASN A 108 -18.43 -9.15 6.84
CA ASN A 108 -19.64 -8.94 6.03
C ASN A 108 -20.03 -10.15 5.16
N THR A 109 -19.11 -11.11 4.93
CA THR A 109 -19.44 -12.40 4.33
C THR A 109 -20.00 -13.42 5.33
N SER A 110 -19.85 -13.19 6.63
CA SER A 110 -20.41 -14.04 7.68
C SER A 110 -21.86 -13.66 8.02
N GLU A 111 -22.55 -14.50 8.79
CA GLU A 111 -23.91 -14.19 9.29
C GLU A 111 -23.94 -12.92 10.16
N VAL A 112 -22.81 -12.57 10.80
CA VAL A 112 -22.65 -11.38 11.62
C VAL A 112 -22.14 -10.24 10.76
N ARG A 113 -23.01 -9.27 10.43
CA ARG A 113 -22.62 -8.10 9.65
C ARG A 113 -22.18 -6.96 10.56
N ALA A 114 -20.94 -6.50 10.39
CA ALA A 114 -20.60 -5.15 10.77
C ALA A 114 -21.36 -4.23 9.82
N ASN A 115 -22.34 -3.46 10.30
CA ASN A 115 -23.11 -2.51 9.48
C ASN A 115 -22.26 -1.29 9.08
N TYR A 116 -21.04 -1.55 8.60
CA TYR A 116 -20.13 -0.55 8.09
C TYR A 116 -20.42 -0.36 6.60
N CYS A 117 -21.24 0.64 6.30
CA CYS A 117 -21.23 1.21 4.96
C CYS A 117 -19.91 1.94 4.81
N ASN A 118 -19.18 1.69 3.71
CA ASN A 118 -18.03 2.52 3.36
C ASN A 118 -18.54 3.95 3.22
N LYS A 119 -18.33 4.76 4.26
CA LYS A 119 -18.65 6.17 4.23
C LYS A 119 -17.69 6.73 3.22
N SER A 120 -18.17 6.93 1.99
CA SER A 120 -17.43 7.71 1.04
C SER A 120 -17.08 8.98 1.77
N THR A 121 -15.82 9.40 1.70
CA THR A 121 -15.45 10.76 2.05
C THR A 121 -16.52 11.66 1.45
N GLN A 122 -17.13 12.49 2.32
CA GLN A 122 -18.27 13.35 1.99
C GLN A 122 -18.20 13.78 0.53
N LYS A 123 -19.27 13.51 -0.25
CA LYS A 123 -19.25 13.73 -1.71
C LYS A 123 -18.63 15.09 -1.96
N PHE A 124 -17.48 15.07 -2.61
CA PHE A 124 -16.66 16.24 -2.87
C PHE A 124 -17.32 17.04 -4.01
N THR A 125 -18.41 17.74 -3.67
CA THR A 125 -19.17 18.57 -4.61
C THR A 125 -18.44 19.87 -4.91
N ASP A 126 -18.82 20.51 -6.00
CA ASP A 126 -18.22 21.78 -6.39
C ASP A 126 -18.57 22.88 -5.39
N GLU A 127 -19.80 22.86 -4.88
CA GLU A 127 -20.31 23.79 -3.88
C GLU A 127 -19.53 23.67 -2.57
N TYR A 128 -19.24 22.45 -2.12
CA TYR A 128 -18.42 22.21 -0.93
C TYR A 128 -17.01 22.76 -1.12
N LEU A 129 -16.40 22.53 -2.28
CA LEU A 129 -15.04 23.00 -2.55
C LEU A 129 -14.98 24.54 -2.69
N ILE A 130 -15.97 25.15 -3.33
CA ILE A 130 -16.11 26.61 -3.40
C ILE A 130 -16.21 27.20 -1.99
N ASP A 131 -17.11 26.68 -1.17
CA ASP A 131 -17.32 27.12 0.21
C ASP A 131 -16.04 26.95 1.05
N LEU A 132 -15.42 25.77 0.98
CA LEU A 132 -14.19 25.45 1.70
C LEU A 132 -13.04 26.42 1.38
N VAL A 133 -12.82 26.73 0.09
CA VAL A 133 -11.77 27.67 -0.32
C VAL A 133 -12.13 29.11 0.08
N SER A 134 -13.39 29.50 -0.08
CA SER A 134 -13.86 30.86 0.25
C SER A 134 -13.74 31.18 1.75
N LYS A 135 -14.04 30.19 2.61
CA LYS A 135 -13.91 30.31 4.07
C LYS A 135 -12.47 30.23 4.57
N ASN A 136 -11.56 29.69 3.75
CA ASN A 136 -10.17 29.44 4.15
C ASN A 136 -9.16 29.98 3.11
N PRO A 137 -9.20 31.28 2.78
CA PRO A 137 -8.39 31.83 1.70
C PRO A 137 -6.90 31.79 1.98
N THR A 138 -6.47 31.57 3.23
CA THR A 138 -5.07 31.51 3.66
C THR A 138 -4.48 30.09 3.66
N LEU A 139 -5.30 29.03 3.58
CA LEU A 139 -4.82 27.65 3.66
C LEU A 139 -4.15 27.15 2.38
N SER A 140 -3.11 26.36 2.53
CA SER A 140 -2.45 25.64 1.44
C SER A 140 -3.31 24.48 0.94
N MET A 141 -2.97 23.97 -0.25
CA MET A 141 -3.71 22.88 -0.87
C MET A 141 -3.67 21.58 -0.05
N ARG A 142 -2.61 21.38 0.75
CA ARG A 142 -2.47 20.24 1.66
C ARG A 142 -3.36 20.37 2.90
N GLU A 143 -3.48 21.58 3.45
CA GLU A 143 -4.37 21.83 4.59
C GLU A 143 -5.83 21.70 4.17
N LEU A 144 -6.20 22.26 3.01
CA LEU A 144 -7.52 22.04 2.41
C LEU A 144 -7.80 20.55 2.19
N SER A 145 -6.80 19.78 1.75
CA SER A 145 -6.95 18.35 1.51
C SER A 145 -7.17 17.54 2.79
N ARG A 146 -6.54 17.94 3.90
CA ARG A 146 -6.81 17.39 5.24
C ARG A 146 -8.25 17.65 5.66
N ILE A 147 -8.73 18.90 5.51
CA ILE A 147 -10.11 19.26 5.89
C ILE A 147 -11.12 18.50 5.01
N ALA A 148 -10.86 18.39 3.71
CA ALA A 148 -11.75 17.71 2.77
C ALA A 148 -11.66 16.18 2.80
N GLY A 149 -10.71 15.59 3.55
CA GLY A 149 -10.47 14.13 3.54
C GLY A 149 -10.14 13.60 2.14
N THR A 150 -9.32 14.33 1.38
CA THR A 150 -8.92 13.94 0.01
C THR A 150 -7.47 14.34 -0.30
N SER A 151 -6.98 14.02 -1.50
CA SER A 151 -5.64 14.39 -1.92
C SER A 151 -5.58 15.85 -2.41
N ALA A 152 -4.47 16.54 -2.13
CA ALA A 152 -4.23 17.90 -2.62
C ALA A 152 -4.32 17.99 -4.16
N THR A 153 -3.87 16.95 -4.86
CA THR A 153 -3.99 16.84 -6.33
C THR A 153 -5.45 16.77 -6.77
N THR A 154 -6.29 16.01 -6.07
CA THR A 154 -7.73 15.92 -6.34
C THR A 154 -8.39 17.29 -6.22
N ILE A 155 -8.09 18.03 -5.15
CA ILE A 155 -8.61 19.38 -4.95
C ILE A 155 -8.15 20.31 -6.09
N SER A 156 -6.84 20.34 -6.38
CA SER A 156 -6.27 21.18 -7.45
C SER A 156 -6.92 20.90 -8.81
N ASN A 157 -7.07 19.63 -9.18
CA ASN A 157 -7.70 19.22 -10.42
C ASN A 157 -9.18 19.63 -10.45
N ARG A 158 -9.90 19.52 -9.33
CA ARG A 158 -11.31 19.91 -9.27
C ARG A 158 -11.50 21.42 -9.33
N ILE A 159 -10.66 22.22 -8.67
CA ILE A 159 -10.65 23.69 -8.81
C ILE A 159 -10.45 24.08 -10.28
N LYS A 160 -9.48 23.45 -10.96
CA LYS A 160 -9.28 23.68 -12.40
C LYS A 160 -10.51 23.33 -13.23
N GLN A 161 -11.19 22.22 -12.92
CA GLN A 161 -12.43 21.81 -13.60
C GLN A 161 -13.56 22.82 -13.37
N ILE A 162 -13.78 23.24 -12.12
CA ILE A 162 -14.79 24.23 -11.75
C ILE A 162 -14.56 25.55 -12.50
N ASN A 163 -13.30 25.96 -12.65
CA ASN A 163 -12.93 27.21 -13.33
C ASN A 163 -12.87 27.10 -14.87
N ARG A 164 -13.15 25.93 -15.48
CA ARG A 164 -13.11 25.77 -16.95
C ARG A 164 -14.09 26.68 -17.69
N ASN A 165 -15.26 26.95 -17.08
CA ASN A 165 -16.34 27.73 -17.68
C ASN A 165 -16.44 29.14 -17.07
N GLY A 166 -15.34 29.67 -16.55
CA GLY A 166 -15.29 30.94 -15.82
C GLY A 166 -14.82 30.75 -14.39
N GLU A 167 -14.19 31.78 -13.82
CA GLU A 167 -13.66 31.74 -12.46
C GLU A 167 -14.80 31.69 -11.44
N ARG A 168 -14.96 30.53 -10.77
CA ARG A 168 -15.88 30.36 -9.63
C ARG A 168 -15.14 30.18 -8.30
N VAL A 169 -13.88 29.75 -8.35
CA VAL A 169 -13.02 29.56 -7.18
C VAL A 169 -11.73 30.37 -7.37
N LYS A 170 -11.56 31.41 -6.55
CA LYS A 170 -10.33 32.21 -6.54
C LYS A 170 -9.33 31.62 -5.54
N TYR A 171 -8.48 30.70 -6.03
CA TYR A 171 -7.41 30.12 -5.23
C TYR A 171 -6.04 30.56 -5.75
N VAL A 172 -5.25 31.19 -4.88
CA VAL A 172 -3.85 31.53 -5.15
C VAL A 172 -2.97 30.40 -4.64
N ASN A 173 -2.11 29.87 -5.52
CA ASN A 173 -1.18 28.81 -5.13
C ASN A 173 -0.22 29.32 -4.06
N LYS A 174 -0.29 28.71 -2.87
CA LYS A 174 0.59 29.05 -1.76
C LYS A 174 1.81 28.16 -1.81
N PRO A 175 3.02 28.71 -1.62
CA PRO A 175 4.22 27.91 -1.56
C PRO A 175 4.03 26.84 -0.48
N PHE A 176 4.39 25.60 -0.82
CA PHE A 176 4.42 24.53 0.16
C PHE A 176 5.41 24.93 1.25
N LYS A 177 4.86 25.34 2.39
CA LYS A 177 5.61 25.28 3.63
C LYS A 177 5.57 23.80 3.99
N PRO A 178 6.68 23.04 3.91
CA PRO A 178 6.72 21.75 4.60
C PRO A 178 6.19 22.00 6.00
N ASP A 179 5.45 21.05 6.57
CA ASP A 179 5.16 21.10 8.00
C ASP A 179 6.55 21.18 8.65
N ARG A 180 7.03 22.41 8.91
CA ARG A 180 8.00 22.64 9.95
C ARG A 180 7.17 22.19 11.14
N VAL A 181 7.31 20.91 11.50
CA VAL A 181 7.43 20.54 12.91
C VAL A 181 8.20 21.70 13.48
N GLU A 182 7.55 22.57 14.26
CA GLU A 182 8.11 23.85 14.70
C GLU A 182 9.56 23.60 15.07
N SER A 183 10.43 23.92 14.12
CA SER A 183 11.83 23.62 14.23
C SER A 183 12.27 24.67 15.22
N TRP A 184 12.90 24.19 16.29
CA TRP A 184 13.30 24.88 17.51
C TRP A 184 14.32 26.00 17.27
N THR A 185 14.20 26.77 16.19
CA THR A 185 15.04 27.94 15.94
C THR A 185 14.52 29.18 16.66
N ALA A 186 13.80 29.00 17.78
CA ALA A 186 13.79 29.99 18.83
C ALA A 186 14.98 29.66 19.75
N ASN A 187 16.12 30.31 19.47
CA ASN A 187 17.35 30.36 20.26
C ASN A 187 18.34 29.18 20.12
N PRO A 188 19.19 29.16 19.05
CA PRO A 188 20.17 28.09 18.83
C PRO A 188 21.15 27.87 20.00
N LYS A 189 21.45 28.91 20.80
CA LYS A 189 22.32 28.78 21.99
C LYS A 189 21.75 27.86 23.07
N LEU A 190 20.43 27.82 23.24
CA LEU A 190 19.77 26.97 24.23
C LEU A 190 19.65 25.52 23.75
N ALA A 191 19.55 25.31 22.44
CA ALA A 191 19.50 23.98 21.84
C ALA A 191 20.85 23.27 21.93
N ASP A 192 21.96 23.98 21.65
CA ASP A 192 23.31 23.44 21.73
C ASP A 192 23.68 23.14 23.19
N GLU A 193 23.39 24.04 24.13
CA GLU A 193 23.68 23.83 25.55
C GLU A 193 22.80 22.72 26.16
N TYR A 194 21.56 22.56 25.70
CA TYR A 194 20.69 21.46 26.11
C TYR A 194 21.12 20.12 25.51
N LEU A 195 21.55 20.08 24.23
CA LEU A 195 22.10 18.87 23.59
C LEU A 195 23.44 18.46 24.20
N ILE A 196 24.33 19.42 24.44
CA ILE A 196 25.62 19.20 25.11
C ILE A 196 25.38 18.70 26.54
N ASN A 197 24.44 19.28 27.28
CA ASN A 197 24.05 18.75 28.59
C ASN A 197 23.38 17.36 28.50
N LEU A 198 22.61 17.07 27.46
CA LEU A 198 21.97 15.76 27.30
C LEU A 198 23.00 14.66 27.03
N ILE A 199 24.02 14.97 26.23
CA ILE A 199 25.16 14.10 25.88
C ILE A 199 26.06 13.91 27.11
N ASN A 200 26.45 15.00 27.79
CA ASN A 200 27.36 14.94 28.94
C ASN A 200 26.74 14.26 30.17
N ASN A 201 25.42 14.32 30.35
CA ASN A 201 24.75 13.69 31.48
C ASN A 201 24.32 12.23 31.23
N ASN A 202 24.59 11.67 30.04
CA ASN A 202 24.29 10.28 29.70
C ASN A 202 25.44 9.69 28.86
N PRO A 203 26.60 9.37 29.46
CA PRO A 203 27.75 8.85 28.71
C PRO A 203 27.46 7.51 28.00
N ASP A 204 26.47 6.75 28.45
CA ASP A 204 26.01 5.52 27.79
C ASP A 204 25.16 5.78 26.53
N LEU A 205 24.82 7.04 26.24
CA LEU A 205 24.28 7.48 24.95
C LEU A 205 25.39 7.90 23.98
N ASN A 206 26.66 7.59 24.27
CA ASN A 206 27.71 7.77 23.29
C ASN A 206 27.48 6.81 22.12
N MET A 207 26.79 7.31 21.10
CA MET A 207 26.42 6.61 19.88
C MET A 207 27.56 6.63 18.86
N ASP A 208 28.82 6.69 19.30
CA ASP A 208 29.97 6.77 18.40
C ASP A 208 30.17 5.46 17.59
N ASP A 209 29.75 4.31 18.12
CA ASP A 209 29.94 3.02 17.43
C ASP A 209 28.73 2.50 16.64
N GLU A 210 27.51 3.03 16.85
CA GLU A 210 26.28 2.53 16.18
C GLU A 210 25.43 3.62 15.47
N LEU A 211 25.78 4.91 15.60
CA LEU A 211 25.29 6.00 14.73
C LEU A 211 26.34 6.51 13.74
N GLN A 212 27.31 5.69 13.39
CA GLN A 212 27.53 5.52 11.95
C GLN A 212 26.26 4.86 11.39
N LYS A 213 25.19 5.67 11.21
CA LYS A 213 24.46 5.61 9.95
C LYS A 213 25.55 5.35 8.94
N LYS A 214 25.50 4.24 8.19
CA LYS A 214 26.19 4.20 6.91
C LYS A 214 25.79 5.53 6.28
N ASP A 215 26.65 6.54 6.38
CA ASP A 215 26.79 7.54 5.36
C ASP A 215 27.18 6.64 4.20
N ILE A 216 26.15 6.08 3.56
CA ILE A 216 26.26 5.33 2.32
C ILE A 216 26.98 6.35 1.50
N LYS A 217 28.30 6.17 1.38
CA LYS A 217 29.22 7.19 0.93
C LYS A 217 28.69 7.53 -0.43
N LYS A 218 27.94 8.64 -0.53
CA LYS A 218 27.17 8.91 -1.73
C LYS A 218 28.24 9.16 -2.75
N PHE A 219 28.45 8.22 -3.65
CA PHE A 219 29.42 8.40 -4.72
C PHE A 219 29.07 9.71 -5.42
N THR A 220 30.10 10.45 -5.83
CA THR A 220 29.89 11.77 -6.43
C THR A 220 29.48 11.61 -7.89
N ASP A 221 29.01 12.69 -8.52
CA ASP A 221 28.64 12.61 -9.94
C ASP A 221 29.93 12.37 -10.78
N GLU A 222 31.07 12.93 -10.35
CA GLU A 222 32.40 12.73 -10.93
C GLU A 222 32.83 11.27 -10.91
N PHE A 223 32.70 10.57 -9.76
CA PHE A 223 33.02 9.14 -9.68
C PHE A 223 32.21 8.30 -10.67
N LEU A 224 30.93 8.62 -10.86
CA LEU A 224 30.08 7.91 -11.82
C LEU A 224 30.47 8.22 -13.27
N ILE A 225 30.88 9.46 -13.56
CA ILE A 225 31.37 9.87 -14.88
C ILE A 225 32.66 9.12 -15.22
N ASP A 226 33.62 9.09 -14.29
CA ASP A 226 34.89 8.39 -14.45
C ASP A 226 34.66 6.90 -14.67
N LEU A 227 33.83 6.26 -13.85
CA LEU A 227 33.49 4.84 -13.98
C LEU A 227 32.87 4.50 -15.34
N ILE A 228 32.00 5.36 -15.86
CA ILE A 228 31.38 5.21 -17.18
C ILE A 228 32.41 5.37 -18.29
N ASN A 229 33.34 6.33 -18.16
CA ASN A 229 34.32 6.61 -19.20
C ASN A 229 35.45 5.56 -19.23
N GLU A 230 35.85 5.04 -18.07
CA GLU A 230 36.83 3.95 -17.94
C GLU A 230 36.28 2.62 -18.43
N SER A 231 34.97 2.39 -18.29
CA SER A 231 34.31 1.16 -18.68
C SER A 231 32.98 1.45 -19.39
N PRO A 232 33.02 1.96 -20.64
CA PRO A 232 31.83 2.33 -21.40
C PRO A 232 30.93 1.13 -21.67
N ASP A 233 31.44 -0.08 -21.44
CA ASP A 233 30.70 -1.30 -21.63
C ASP A 233 29.73 -1.67 -20.49
N LEU A 234 29.83 -1.01 -19.34
CA LEU A 234 29.00 -1.34 -18.19
C LEU A 234 27.54 -0.93 -18.36
N ASN A 235 26.66 -1.81 -17.92
CA ASN A 235 25.23 -1.54 -17.83
C ASN A 235 24.84 -0.94 -16.46
N GLN A 236 23.59 -0.48 -16.31
CA GLN A 236 23.14 0.20 -15.08
C GLN A 236 23.10 -0.72 -13.84
N GLU A 237 22.99 -2.03 -14.02
CA GLU A 237 23.00 -3.02 -12.93
C GLU A 237 24.44 -3.30 -12.47
N GLU A 238 25.38 -3.40 -13.39
CA GLU A 238 26.82 -3.51 -13.07
C GLU A 238 27.31 -2.23 -12.38
N LEU A 239 26.96 -1.06 -12.91
CA LEU A 239 27.25 0.23 -12.27
C LEU A 239 26.62 0.32 -10.88
N ALA A 240 25.41 -0.22 -10.70
CA ALA A 240 24.74 -0.24 -9.40
C ALA A 240 25.46 -1.16 -8.41
N THR A 241 25.94 -2.31 -8.87
CA THR A 241 26.74 -3.25 -8.08
C THR A 241 28.07 -2.64 -7.66
N LEU A 242 28.79 -1.98 -8.59
CA LEU A 242 30.08 -1.33 -8.33
C LEU A 242 29.98 -0.14 -7.36
N THR A 243 28.84 0.53 -7.32
CA THR A 243 28.60 1.71 -6.46
C THR A 243 27.87 1.40 -5.16
N ASP A 244 27.59 0.12 -4.87
CA ASP A 244 26.74 -0.34 -3.76
C ASP A 244 25.42 0.46 -3.69
N THR A 245 24.75 0.62 -4.84
CA THR A 245 23.52 1.40 -4.95
C THR A 245 22.45 0.67 -5.74
N HIS A 246 21.25 1.26 -5.80
CA HIS A 246 20.15 0.71 -6.58
C HIS A 246 20.22 1.21 -8.03
N MET A 247 19.93 0.34 -9.01
CA MET A 247 19.91 0.67 -10.45
C MET A 247 19.13 1.96 -10.77
N ASN A 248 17.94 2.13 -10.19
CA ASN A 248 17.15 3.36 -10.32
C ASN A 248 17.89 4.64 -9.89
N THR A 249 18.77 4.57 -8.89
CA THR A 249 19.61 5.69 -8.45
C THR A 249 20.64 6.03 -9.51
N ILE A 250 21.29 5.03 -10.09
CA ILE A 250 22.21 5.19 -11.23
C ILE A 250 21.49 5.83 -12.41
N SER A 251 20.35 5.28 -12.82
CA SER A 251 19.58 5.83 -13.94
C SER A 251 19.19 7.30 -13.74
N ARG A 252 18.72 7.66 -12.53
CA ARG A 252 18.39 9.05 -12.19
C ARG A 252 19.60 9.97 -12.23
N ARG A 253 20.76 9.52 -11.73
CA ARG A 253 21.99 10.31 -11.74
C ARG A 253 22.55 10.51 -13.13
N ILE A 254 22.64 9.45 -13.94
CA ILE A 254 23.05 9.56 -15.35
C ILE A 254 22.18 10.58 -16.08
N ASN A 255 20.84 10.46 -15.98
CA ASN A 255 19.93 11.41 -16.62
C ASN A 255 20.16 12.86 -16.14
N LYS A 256 20.46 13.04 -14.84
CA LYS A 256 20.73 14.35 -14.25
C LYS A 256 22.06 14.93 -14.77
N ILE A 257 23.13 14.13 -14.82
CA ILE A 257 24.43 14.50 -15.37
C ILE A 257 24.28 14.91 -16.83
N SER A 258 23.63 14.07 -17.65
CA SER A 258 23.38 14.37 -19.06
C SER A 258 22.55 15.66 -19.25
N SER A 259 21.58 15.93 -18.37
CA SER A 259 20.78 17.16 -18.44
C SER A 259 21.55 18.45 -18.13
N ARG A 260 22.71 18.35 -17.47
CA ARG A 260 23.60 19.50 -17.20
C ARG A 260 24.54 19.80 -18.37
N GLY A 261 24.54 18.98 -19.42
CA GLY A 261 25.51 19.09 -20.51
C GLY A 261 26.91 18.57 -20.13
N GLU A 262 27.04 17.88 -19.00
CA GLU A 262 28.26 17.16 -18.66
C GLU A 262 28.38 15.94 -19.59
N ASN A 263 29.49 15.86 -20.33
CA ASN A 263 29.73 14.81 -21.33
C ASN A 263 30.01 13.46 -20.66
N THR A 264 28.96 12.72 -20.29
CA THR A 264 29.09 11.28 -20.09
C THR A 264 29.05 10.60 -21.45
N ASN A 265 30.05 9.80 -21.80
CA ASN A 265 30.00 8.92 -22.97
C ASN A 265 29.02 7.72 -22.77
N TYR A 266 28.09 7.84 -21.82
CA TYR A 266 27.14 6.81 -21.50
C TYR A 266 26.09 6.67 -22.60
N VAL A 267 26.31 5.72 -23.50
CA VAL A 267 25.24 5.25 -24.37
C VAL A 267 24.34 4.39 -23.51
N ARG A 268 23.07 4.80 -23.36
CA ARG A 268 22.10 4.04 -22.57
C ARG A 268 21.98 2.62 -23.12
N LYS A 269 22.66 1.68 -22.47
CA LYS A 269 22.54 0.24 -22.68
C LYS A 269 21.20 -0.20 -22.11
N CYS A 270 20.12 0.10 -22.82
CA CYS A 270 18.85 -0.51 -22.50
C CYS A 270 19.03 -2.02 -22.66
N TYR A 271 18.92 -2.78 -21.57
CA TYR A 271 18.74 -4.24 -21.54
C TYR A 271 17.42 -4.70 -22.20
N MET A 272 16.96 -3.95 -23.19
CA MET A 272 16.30 -4.57 -24.32
C MET A 272 17.44 -5.20 -25.12
N HIS A 273 18.01 -6.31 -24.64
CA HIS A 273 18.42 -7.33 -25.59
C HIS A 273 17.15 -7.59 -26.39
N LYS A 274 17.04 -6.91 -27.53
CA LYS A 274 16.11 -7.29 -28.58
C LYS A 274 16.66 -8.62 -29.03
N PHE A 275 16.36 -9.66 -28.28
CA PHE A 275 16.49 -10.99 -28.82
C PHE A 275 15.59 -11.01 -30.04
N THR A 276 16.17 -11.50 -31.13
CA THR A 276 15.48 -11.53 -32.41
C THR A 276 14.34 -12.55 -32.31
N ASP A 277 13.42 -12.48 -33.26
CA ASP A 277 12.30 -13.44 -33.27
C ASP A 277 12.85 -14.86 -33.45
N GLU A 278 13.94 -15.01 -34.22
CA GLU A 278 14.66 -16.27 -34.42
C GLU A 278 15.21 -16.84 -33.11
N PHE A 279 15.88 -16.02 -32.29
CA PHE A 279 16.37 -16.48 -30.97
C PHE A 279 15.23 -17.02 -30.10
N LEU A 280 14.09 -16.32 -30.07
CA LEU A 280 12.96 -16.74 -29.24
C LEU A 280 12.31 -18.02 -29.77
N ILE A 281 12.21 -18.16 -31.10
CA ILE A 281 11.70 -19.37 -31.74
C ILE A 281 12.61 -20.56 -31.41
N ASP A 282 13.93 -20.39 -31.55
CA ASP A 282 14.92 -21.42 -31.23
C ASP A 282 14.89 -21.79 -29.76
N LEU A 283 14.80 -20.80 -28.87
CA LEU A 283 14.70 -21.02 -27.43
C LEU A 283 13.46 -21.85 -27.06
N ILE A 284 12.32 -21.59 -27.70
CA ILE A 284 11.07 -22.34 -27.50
C ILE A 284 11.20 -23.76 -28.06
N ASN A 285 11.75 -23.91 -29.27
CA ASN A 285 11.90 -25.21 -29.92
C ASN A 285 12.87 -26.13 -29.17
N GLN A 286 13.95 -25.57 -28.61
CA GLN A 286 14.90 -26.30 -27.78
C GLN A 286 14.35 -26.64 -26.39
N ASN A 287 13.33 -25.91 -25.92
CA ASN A 287 12.77 -26.05 -24.59
C ASN A 287 11.24 -26.08 -24.59
N PRO A 288 10.60 -27.03 -25.30
CA PRO A 288 9.14 -27.11 -25.40
C PRO A 288 8.50 -27.32 -24.02
N ASP A 289 9.29 -27.80 -23.05
CA ASP A 289 8.82 -28.07 -21.72
C ASP A 289 8.70 -26.87 -20.78
N LEU A 290 9.35 -25.75 -21.11
CA LEU A 290 9.44 -24.62 -20.21
C LEU A 290 8.17 -23.77 -20.13
N SER A 291 7.91 -23.28 -18.92
CA SER A 291 6.92 -22.24 -18.69
C SER A 291 7.42 -20.88 -19.20
N MET A 292 6.51 -19.90 -19.31
CA MET A 292 6.86 -18.52 -19.68
C MET A 292 7.95 -17.92 -18.77
N THR A 293 7.91 -18.26 -17.48
CA THR A 293 8.92 -17.85 -16.49
C THR A 293 10.27 -18.52 -16.74
N GLY A 294 10.27 -19.79 -17.14
CA GLY A 294 11.49 -20.52 -17.50
C GLY A 294 12.17 -19.92 -18.73
N LEU A 295 11.40 -19.67 -19.79
CA LEU A 295 11.88 -19.00 -21.00
C LEU A 295 12.42 -17.59 -20.69
N ALA A 296 11.70 -16.84 -19.86
CA ALA A 296 12.12 -15.51 -19.41
C ALA A 296 13.46 -15.51 -18.67
N LYS A 297 13.67 -16.49 -17.79
CA LYS A 297 14.94 -16.66 -17.07
C LYS A 297 16.10 -16.94 -18.03
N LEU A 298 15.89 -17.81 -19.03
CA LEU A 298 16.91 -18.13 -20.02
C LEU A 298 17.23 -16.93 -20.94
N ALA A 299 16.21 -16.17 -21.32
CA ALA A 299 16.36 -15.01 -22.18
C ALA A 299 16.81 -13.74 -21.43
N GLY A 300 16.94 -13.78 -20.10
CA GLY A 300 17.30 -12.61 -19.28
C GLY A 300 16.25 -11.48 -19.34
N VAL A 301 14.97 -11.80 -19.54
CA VAL A 301 13.88 -10.81 -19.63
C VAL A 301 12.68 -11.19 -18.76
N SER A 302 11.66 -10.34 -18.73
CA SER A 302 10.42 -10.65 -18.00
C SER A 302 9.52 -11.64 -18.75
N ALA A 303 8.74 -12.43 -18.01
CA ALA A 303 7.76 -13.36 -18.58
C ALA A 303 6.69 -12.67 -19.44
N SER A 304 6.29 -11.43 -19.07
CA SER A 304 5.37 -10.64 -19.87
C SER A 304 6.01 -10.17 -21.18
N THR A 305 7.32 -9.87 -21.19
CA THR A 305 8.08 -9.57 -22.42
C THR A 305 8.06 -10.78 -23.37
N ILE A 306 8.39 -11.98 -22.88
CA ILE A 306 8.35 -13.21 -23.68
C ILE A 306 6.93 -13.43 -24.22
N SER A 307 5.91 -13.39 -23.36
CA SER A 307 4.52 -13.62 -23.76
C SER A 307 4.06 -12.64 -24.84
N ARG A 308 4.41 -11.36 -24.70
CA ARG A 308 4.10 -10.33 -25.70
C ARG A 308 4.81 -10.64 -27.03
N ARG A 309 6.10 -10.97 -27.00
CA ARG A 309 6.88 -11.28 -28.22
C ARG A 309 6.37 -12.53 -28.93
N ILE A 310 6.04 -13.60 -28.20
CA ILE A 310 5.41 -14.79 -28.79
C ILE A 310 4.10 -14.42 -29.52
N LYS A 311 3.25 -13.57 -28.92
CA LYS A 311 2.02 -13.10 -29.59
C LYS A 311 2.30 -12.29 -30.84
N GLU A 312 3.30 -11.42 -30.81
CA GLU A 312 3.72 -10.63 -31.98
C GLU A 312 4.18 -11.54 -33.12
N ILE A 313 5.00 -12.56 -32.83
CA ILE A 313 5.49 -13.55 -33.81
C ILE A 313 4.33 -14.38 -34.40
N ILE A 314 3.39 -14.82 -33.56
CA ILE A 314 2.21 -15.55 -34.03
C ILE A 314 1.34 -14.65 -34.93
N ASN A 315 1.16 -13.38 -34.55
CA ASN A 315 0.37 -12.42 -35.32
C ASN A 315 1.02 -12.03 -36.65
N SER A 316 2.35 -12.15 -36.79
CA SER A 316 3.04 -11.95 -38.06
C SER A 316 2.96 -13.17 -39.00
N GLY A 317 2.29 -14.24 -38.58
CA GLY A 317 2.08 -15.45 -39.37
C GLY A 317 3.17 -16.52 -39.19
N VAL A 318 4.17 -16.27 -38.35
CA VAL A 318 5.22 -17.24 -38.05
C VAL A 318 4.69 -18.26 -37.04
N LYS A 319 4.81 -19.56 -37.37
CA LYS A 319 4.37 -20.64 -36.49
C LYS A 319 5.39 -20.87 -35.38
N VAL A 320 4.94 -20.72 -34.12
CA VAL A 320 5.73 -21.01 -32.92
C VAL A 320 5.11 -22.22 -32.21
N ASN A 321 5.91 -23.26 -31.95
CA ASN A 321 5.46 -24.48 -31.26
C ASN A 321 5.34 -24.28 -29.74
N TYR A 322 4.75 -23.17 -29.29
CA TYR A 322 4.54 -22.88 -27.88
C TYR A 322 3.14 -23.27 -27.43
N ILE A 323 3.05 -24.25 -26.54
CA ILE A 323 1.79 -24.60 -25.86
C ILE A 323 1.73 -23.79 -24.56
N ASN A 324 0.69 -22.97 -24.40
CA ASN A 324 0.54 -22.16 -23.20
C ASN A 324 0.36 -23.04 -21.94
N LYS A 325 1.38 -23.07 -21.08
CA LYS A 325 1.41 -23.91 -19.86
C LYS A 325 0.86 -23.25 -18.62
N THR A 326 0.48 -21.97 -18.68
CA THR A 326 -0.01 -21.23 -17.49
C THR A 326 -1.28 -21.83 -16.89
N THR A 327 -1.96 -22.75 -17.59
CA THR A 327 -3.16 -23.45 -17.11
C THR A 327 -2.96 -24.90 -16.70
N GLN A 328 -1.76 -25.49 -16.82
CA GLN A 328 -1.55 -26.91 -16.50
C GLN A 328 -1.07 -27.15 -15.07
N LYS A 329 -0.25 -26.27 -14.49
CA LYS A 329 0.35 -26.52 -13.16
C LYS A 329 -0.67 -26.51 -12.01
N ASP A 330 -1.74 -25.71 -12.11
CA ASP A 330 -2.84 -25.73 -11.12
C ASP A 330 -3.84 -26.88 -11.34
N ARG A 331 -3.73 -27.60 -12.47
CA ARG A 331 -4.61 -28.71 -12.81
C ARG A 331 -4.07 -30.07 -12.36
N ILE A 332 -2.76 -30.25 -12.29
CA ILE A 332 -2.18 -31.58 -12.03
C ILE A 332 -2.32 -31.95 -10.54
N GLU A 333 -2.12 -31.02 -9.60
CA GLU A 333 -2.27 -31.31 -8.16
C GLU A 333 -3.73 -31.39 -7.66
N SER A 334 -4.72 -31.05 -8.49
CA SER A 334 -6.15 -31.14 -8.12
C SER A 334 -6.94 -32.24 -8.85
N SER A 335 -6.27 -33.02 -9.71
CA SER A 335 -6.94 -33.92 -10.66
C SER A 335 -7.39 -35.28 -10.11
N GLU A 336 -6.96 -35.71 -8.93
CA GLU A 336 -7.39 -37.02 -8.40
C GLU A 336 -8.83 -37.06 -7.82
N LYS A 337 -9.53 -35.92 -7.70
CA LYS A 337 -10.93 -35.89 -7.21
C LYS A 337 -11.87 -34.93 -7.94
N SER A 338 -11.50 -34.45 -9.13
CA SER A 338 -12.42 -33.57 -9.87
C SER A 338 -13.54 -34.40 -10.48
N LYS A 339 -14.72 -34.35 -9.85
CA LYS A 339 -15.99 -34.82 -10.43
C LYS A 339 -16.08 -34.37 -11.90
N PRO A 340 -16.62 -35.20 -12.80
CA PRO A 340 -16.78 -34.84 -14.21
C PRO A 340 -17.41 -33.46 -14.31
N LYS A 341 -16.73 -32.56 -15.01
CA LYS A 341 -17.16 -31.17 -15.14
C LYS A 341 -18.44 -31.17 -15.97
N VAL A 342 -19.59 -31.12 -15.30
CA VAL A 342 -20.89 -30.99 -15.96
C VAL A 342 -20.85 -29.69 -16.74
N TYR A 343 -20.95 -29.79 -18.06
CA TYR A 343 -21.05 -28.62 -18.92
C TYR A 343 -22.40 -27.97 -18.65
N LEU A 344 -22.38 -26.76 -18.08
CA LEU A 344 -23.57 -25.94 -17.85
C LEU A 344 -24.09 -25.44 -19.22
N THR A 345 -24.98 -26.21 -19.83
CA THR A 345 -25.73 -25.79 -21.03
C THR A 345 -26.85 -24.83 -20.65
N ASP A 346 -27.35 -24.07 -21.63
CA ASP A 346 -28.45 -23.13 -21.39
C ASP A 346 -29.74 -23.88 -21.06
N GLU A 347 -30.00 -25.00 -21.73
CA GLU A 347 -31.14 -25.90 -21.50
C GLU A 347 -31.13 -26.47 -20.08
N TYR A 348 -29.95 -26.91 -19.60
CA TYR A 348 -29.81 -27.40 -18.23
C TYR A 348 -30.12 -26.30 -17.21
N LEU A 349 -29.64 -25.07 -17.44
CA LEU A 349 -29.90 -23.96 -16.53
C LEU A 349 -31.36 -23.52 -16.55
N ILE A 350 -32.00 -23.51 -17.73
CA ILE A 350 -33.43 -23.21 -17.91
C ILE A 350 -34.26 -24.23 -17.10
N ASN A 351 -34.02 -25.52 -17.30
CA ASN A 351 -34.75 -26.59 -16.61
C ASN A 351 -34.52 -26.52 -15.10
N LEU A 352 -33.28 -26.34 -14.66
CA LEU A 352 -32.94 -26.22 -13.24
C LEU A 352 -33.71 -25.09 -12.54
N ILE A 353 -33.88 -23.94 -13.20
CA ILE A 353 -34.63 -22.80 -12.65
C ILE A 353 -36.14 -23.04 -12.68
N ASN A 354 -36.66 -23.62 -13.77
CA ASN A 354 -38.10 -23.89 -13.91
C ASN A 354 -38.59 -24.98 -12.94
N GLU A 355 -37.78 -26.01 -12.71
CA GLU A 355 -38.08 -27.10 -11.77
C GLU A 355 -37.93 -26.65 -10.30
N ASN A 356 -37.15 -25.59 -10.04
CA ASN A 356 -36.84 -25.15 -8.69
C ASN A 356 -37.01 -23.63 -8.54
N PRO A 357 -38.24 -23.12 -8.73
CA PRO A 357 -38.51 -21.68 -8.76
C PRO A 357 -38.27 -21.00 -7.43
N ASP A 358 -38.00 -21.73 -6.33
CA ASP A 358 -37.72 -21.21 -4.99
C ASP A 358 -36.22 -21.08 -4.65
N LEU A 359 -35.32 -21.65 -5.47
CA LEU A 359 -33.88 -21.58 -5.19
C LEU A 359 -33.31 -20.18 -5.38
N ASN A 360 -32.37 -19.81 -4.51
CA ASN A 360 -31.57 -18.61 -4.66
C ASN A 360 -30.29 -18.89 -5.49
N MET A 361 -29.60 -17.83 -5.90
CA MET A 361 -28.43 -17.91 -6.80
C MET A 361 -27.29 -18.78 -6.24
N THR A 362 -27.15 -18.83 -4.92
CA THR A 362 -26.15 -19.67 -4.23
C THR A 362 -26.45 -21.14 -4.41
N GLU A 363 -27.72 -21.51 -4.24
CA GLU A 363 -28.18 -22.89 -4.35
C GLU A 363 -28.10 -23.37 -5.80
N LEU A 364 -28.54 -22.55 -6.75
CA LEU A 364 -28.38 -22.82 -8.18
C LEU A 364 -26.92 -23.05 -8.56
N ALA A 365 -26.01 -22.20 -8.09
CA ALA A 365 -24.58 -22.33 -8.34
C ALA A 365 -24.00 -23.62 -7.73
N LYS A 366 -24.47 -24.00 -6.54
CA LYS A 366 -24.06 -25.25 -5.87
C LYS A 366 -24.52 -26.48 -6.64
N ILE A 367 -25.77 -26.52 -7.12
CA ILE A 367 -26.31 -27.63 -7.90
C ILE A 367 -25.57 -27.76 -9.24
N ALA A 368 -25.35 -26.63 -9.92
CA ALA A 368 -24.65 -26.58 -11.20
C ALA A 368 -23.12 -26.75 -11.09
N GLY A 369 -22.55 -26.86 -9.88
CA GLY A 369 -21.11 -27.00 -9.67
C GLY A 369 -20.28 -25.81 -10.19
N THR A 370 -20.79 -24.59 -10.07
CA THR A 370 -20.16 -23.36 -10.59
C THR A 370 -20.29 -22.18 -9.61
N SER A 371 -19.88 -20.98 -10.04
CA SER A 371 -19.96 -19.76 -9.24
C SER A 371 -21.28 -18.98 -9.47
N GLN A 372 -21.74 -18.24 -8.46
CA GLN A 372 -22.94 -17.39 -8.58
C GLN A 372 -22.83 -16.35 -9.72
N PRO A 373 -21.68 -15.66 -9.92
CA PRO A 373 -21.50 -14.77 -11.07
C PRO A 373 -21.66 -15.47 -12.41
N THR A 374 -21.21 -16.73 -12.53
CA THR A 374 -21.37 -17.53 -13.75
C THR A 374 -22.86 -17.79 -14.04
N ILE A 375 -23.63 -18.24 -13.05
CA ILE A 375 -25.09 -18.46 -13.20
C ILE A 375 -25.78 -17.15 -13.57
N SER A 376 -25.52 -16.07 -12.83
CA SER A 376 -26.15 -14.76 -13.10
C SER A 376 -25.83 -14.25 -14.50
N SER A 377 -24.59 -14.41 -14.97
CA SER A 377 -24.20 -13.99 -16.32
C SER A 377 -24.86 -14.84 -17.39
N ARG A 378 -24.97 -16.16 -17.17
CA ARG A 378 -25.67 -17.07 -18.07
C ARG A 378 -27.16 -16.75 -18.18
N ILE A 379 -27.86 -16.52 -17.06
CA ILE A 379 -29.28 -16.12 -17.09
C ILE A 379 -29.47 -14.84 -17.92
N LYS A 380 -28.60 -13.83 -17.74
CA LYS A 380 -28.65 -12.59 -18.54
C LYS A 380 -28.43 -12.84 -20.03
N ASN A 381 -27.52 -13.74 -20.38
CA ASN A 381 -27.25 -14.09 -21.77
C ASN A 381 -28.42 -14.87 -22.39
N ILE A 382 -29.00 -15.83 -21.66
CA ILE A 382 -30.18 -16.60 -22.09
C ILE A 382 -31.37 -15.68 -22.39
N ASN A 383 -31.54 -14.64 -21.57
CA ASN A 383 -32.63 -13.68 -21.72
C ASN A 383 -32.32 -12.51 -22.67
N ARG A 384 -31.14 -12.49 -23.32
CA ARG A 384 -30.74 -11.38 -24.20
C ARG A 384 -31.63 -11.27 -25.44
N ASP A 385 -32.05 -12.42 -26.01
CA ASP A 385 -32.84 -12.50 -27.24
C ASP A 385 -34.34 -12.67 -26.98
N GLY A 386 -34.78 -12.43 -25.74
CA GLY A 386 -36.15 -12.62 -25.28
C GLY A 386 -36.21 -13.31 -23.93
N GLU A 387 -37.28 -13.11 -23.18
CA GLU A 387 -37.44 -13.72 -21.86
C GLU A 387 -37.69 -15.23 -21.98
N ARG A 388 -36.63 -16.03 -21.76
CA ARG A 388 -36.70 -17.51 -21.74
C ARG A 388 -36.73 -18.09 -20.33
N VAL A 389 -36.22 -17.34 -19.35
CA VAL A 389 -36.18 -17.73 -17.92
C VAL A 389 -36.68 -16.59 -17.05
N LYS A 390 -37.72 -16.84 -16.26
CA LYS A 390 -38.25 -15.90 -15.27
C LYS A 390 -37.61 -16.15 -13.90
N TYR A 391 -36.42 -15.60 -13.69
CA TYR A 391 -35.74 -15.67 -12.39
C TYR A 391 -35.92 -14.38 -11.60
N VAL A 392 -36.65 -14.45 -10.48
CA VAL A 392 -36.76 -13.36 -9.51
C VAL A 392 -35.64 -13.50 -8.49
N LYS A 393 -34.83 -12.43 -8.32
CA LYS A 393 -33.72 -12.44 -7.37
C LYS A 393 -34.24 -12.59 -5.94
N LYS A 394 -34.03 -13.78 -5.37
CA LYS A 394 -34.32 -14.04 -3.95
C LYS A 394 -33.17 -13.60 -3.07
N LEU A 395 -33.51 -13.02 -1.92
CA LEU A 395 -32.55 -12.80 -0.86
C LEU A 395 -32.14 -14.16 -0.26
N PRO A 396 -30.88 -14.35 0.13
CA PRO A 396 -30.49 -15.56 0.84
C PRO A 396 -31.35 -15.67 2.11
N ASN A 397 -32.02 -16.80 2.29
CA ASN A 397 -32.84 -17.06 3.48
C ASN A 397 -31.94 -16.92 4.71
N CYS A 398 -32.09 -15.81 5.44
CA CYS A 398 -31.55 -15.65 6.77
C CYS A 398 -32.28 -16.67 7.65
N LYS A 399 -31.70 -17.85 7.84
CA LYS A 399 -32.15 -18.78 8.87
C LYS A 399 -31.97 -18.04 10.19
N PHE A 400 -33.05 -17.47 10.74
CA PHE A 400 -33.08 -17.08 12.12
C PHE A 400 -32.85 -18.36 12.93
N LYS A 401 -31.65 -18.54 13.48
CA LYS A 401 -31.44 -19.51 14.55
C LYS A 401 -32.24 -18.98 15.75
N MET A 402 -33.32 -19.66 16.10
CA MET A 402 -33.96 -19.54 17.41
C MET A 402 -33.05 -20.09 18.48
#